data_AF-A0A3N5T112-F1
#
_entry.id   AF-A0A3N5T112-F1
#
_cell.length_a   1.000
_cell.length_b   1.000
_cell.length_c   1.000
_cell.angle_alpha   90.00
_cell.angle_beta   90.00
_cell.angle_gamma   90.00
#
_symmetry.space_group_name_H-M   'P 1'
#
loop_
_entity.id
_entity.type
_entity.pdbx_description
1 polymer ?
#
loop_
_entity_poly.entity_id
_entity_poly.type
_entity_poly.pdbx_seq_one_letter_code
_entity_poly.pdbx_strand_id
1 'polypeptide(L)'
;QEMLRINTENILFICGGAFVGLEKIVEARVSKQPIGFGADIVAKEHKDLAKLYAELHPEDLIRFGLIPEFIGRLPIIVTLDELDVDLLKKIITEPRNSVAKQFEASLKLDDAKLVFEEKAIEAIAKLAIERKSGARGLRAIIEKIMTDIMYEIPAIKGKKKIVITEDVVLNSKPPEVIMDEKKKTA
;
A
#
# COMPACT_ATOMS: atom_id res chain seq x y z
N GLN A 1 10.49 -37.06 23.86
CA GLN A 1 9.77 -35.78 23.77
C GLN A 1 8.33 -36.11 23.42
N GLU A 2 7.38 -35.90 24.34
CA GLU A 2 5.96 -36.12 24.06
C GLU A 2 5.47 -35.10 23.03
N MET A 3 4.96 -35.59 21.90
CA MET A 3 4.35 -34.73 20.88
C MET A 3 2.89 -34.46 21.26
N LEU A 4 2.58 -33.20 21.54
CA LEU A 4 1.20 -32.73 21.70
C LEU A 4 0.46 -32.86 20.37
N ARG A 5 -0.62 -33.64 20.37
CA ARG A 5 -1.53 -33.74 19.22
C ARG A 5 -2.61 -32.67 19.35
N ILE A 6 -2.77 -31.85 18.31
CA ILE A 6 -3.80 -30.81 18.24
C ILE A 6 -4.78 -31.19 17.13
N ASN A 7 -6.08 -31.17 17.42
CA ASN A 7 -7.12 -31.31 16.41
C ASN A 7 -7.32 -29.96 15.69
N THR A 8 -7.21 -29.95 14.36
CA THR A 8 -7.33 -28.74 13.52
C THR A 8 -8.71 -28.56 12.88
N GLU A 9 -9.71 -29.38 13.20
CA GLU A 9 -11.05 -29.37 12.60
C GLU A 9 -11.74 -28.01 12.67
N ASN A 10 -11.60 -27.29 13.79
CA ASN A 10 -12.23 -25.99 14.03
C ASN A 10 -11.26 -24.81 13.88
N ILE A 11 -10.11 -25.01 13.25
CA ILE A 11 -9.16 -23.93 12.97
C ILE A 11 -9.56 -23.27 11.64
N LEU A 12 -9.75 -21.95 11.66
CA LEU A 12 -9.94 -21.17 10.44
C LEU A 12 -8.63 -21.06 9.67
N PHE A 13 -8.65 -21.43 8.41
CA PHE A 13 -7.52 -21.27 7.49
C PHE A 13 -7.79 -20.11 6.53
N ILE A 14 -6.87 -19.15 6.49
CA ILE A 14 -6.88 -18.06 5.50
C ILE A 14 -5.58 -18.21 4.70
N CYS A 15 -5.72 -18.51 3.41
CA CYS A 15 -4.61 -18.61 2.48
C CYS A 15 -4.64 -17.41 1.53
N GLY A 16 -3.52 -16.70 1.39
CA GLY A 16 -3.40 -15.56 0.50
C GLY A 16 -2.08 -15.57 -0.25
N GLY A 17 -2.08 -15.02 -1.46
CA GLY A 17 -0.91 -14.99 -2.33
C GLY A 17 -1.09 -14.04 -3.50
N ALA A 18 0.02 -13.75 -4.19
CA ALA A 18 0.00 -12.98 -5.44
C ALA A 18 0.03 -13.97 -6.62
N PHE A 19 -1.10 -14.06 -7.34
CA PHE A 19 -1.29 -15.01 -8.44
C PHE A 19 -0.96 -14.35 -9.79
N VAL A 20 0.32 -14.04 -10.02
CA VAL A 20 0.76 -13.36 -11.25
C VAL A 20 0.49 -14.23 -12.47
N GLY A 21 -0.23 -13.71 -13.45
CA GLY A 21 -0.59 -14.41 -14.68
C GLY A 21 -1.96 -15.10 -14.64
N LEU A 22 -2.61 -15.17 -13.48
CA LEU A 22 -3.97 -15.69 -13.34
C LEU A 22 -4.95 -14.84 -14.15
N GLU A 23 -4.72 -13.52 -14.21
CA GLU A 23 -5.51 -12.59 -15.01
C GLU A 23 -5.60 -13.02 -16.49
N LYS A 24 -4.53 -13.60 -17.06
CA LYS A 24 -4.52 -14.05 -18.46
C LYS A 24 -5.39 -15.29 -18.67
N ILE A 25 -5.43 -16.19 -17.68
CA ILE A 25 -6.23 -17.41 -17.72
C ILE A 25 -7.72 -17.06 -17.65
N VAL A 26 -8.08 -16.20 -16.69
CA VAL A 26 -9.45 -15.69 -16.54
C VAL A 26 -9.86 -14.90 -17.78
N GLU A 27 -8.98 -14.02 -18.29
CA GLU A 27 -9.26 -13.25 -19.50
C GLU A 27 -9.53 -14.16 -20.70
N ALA A 28 -8.75 -15.22 -20.90
CA ALA A 28 -8.94 -16.16 -22.00
C ALA A 28 -10.28 -16.91 -21.91
N ARG A 29 -10.80 -17.14 -20.70
CA ARG A 29 -12.12 -17.76 -20.49
C ARG A 29 -13.26 -16.78 -20.74
N VAL A 30 -13.13 -15.56 -20.22
CA VAL A 30 -14.19 -14.53 -20.30
C VAL A 30 -14.24 -13.87 -21.68
N SER A 31 -13.09 -13.66 -22.32
CA SER A 31 -13.00 -13.01 -23.63
C SER A 31 -13.29 -14.01 -24.74
N LYS A 32 -14.55 -14.08 -25.17
CA LYS A 32 -14.91 -14.68 -26.45
C LYS A 32 -14.42 -13.76 -27.56
N GLN A 33 -13.21 -14.00 -28.09
CA GLN A 33 -12.78 -13.37 -29.34
C GLN A 33 -13.63 -13.96 -30.48
N PRO A 34 -14.47 -13.17 -31.17
CA PRO A 34 -15.13 -13.66 -32.37
C PRO A 34 -14.05 -13.74 -33.46
N ILE A 35 -13.72 -14.95 -33.90
CA ILE A 35 -12.85 -15.14 -35.07
C ILE A 35 -13.76 -15.06 -36.30
N GLY A 36 -13.70 -13.94 -37.04
CA GLY A 36 -14.48 -13.76 -38.28
C GLY A 36 -14.35 -12.35 -38.89
N PHE A 37 -14.50 -12.24 -40.21
CA PHE A 37 -14.55 -10.97 -40.93
C PHE A 37 -15.75 -10.15 -40.41
N GLY A 38 -15.49 -9.04 -39.70
CA GLY A 38 -16.52 -8.17 -39.10
C GLY A 38 -16.65 -8.26 -37.58
N ALA A 39 -15.75 -8.96 -36.89
CA ALA A 39 -15.73 -8.96 -35.43
C ALA A 39 -15.27 -7.60 -34.87
N ASP A 40 -16.05 -7.02 -33.95
CA ASP A 40 -15.65 -5.83 -33.20
C ASP A 40 -14.44 -6.16 -32.33
N ILE A 41 -13.27 -5.69 -32.75
CA ILE A 41 -12.03 -5.78 -31.98
C ILE A 41 -12.15 -4.75 -30.84
N VAL A 42 -12.70 -5.18 -29.72
CA VAL A 42 -12.72 -4.35 -28.51
C VAL A 42 -11.26 -4.14 -28.08
N ALA A 43 -10.79 -2.90 -28.21
CA ALA A 43 -9.44 -2.51 -27.82
C ALA A 43 -9.20 -2.89 -26.34
N LYS A 44 -8.09 -3.58 -26.09
CA LYS A 44 -7.63 -3.96 -24.75
C LYS A 44 -7.09 -2.73 -24.01
N GLU A 45 -7.94 -1.78 -23.65
CA GLU A 45 -7.52 -0.76 -22.69
C GLU A 45 -7.78 -1.24 -21.26
N HIS A 46 -6.73 -1.13 -20.43
CA HIS A 46 -6.67 -1.35 -18.99
C HIS A 46 -7.92 -2.00 -18.38
N LYS A 47 -7.99 -3.33 -18.47
CA LYS A 47 -9.02 -4.08 -17.78
C LYS A 47 -8.77 -4.01 -16.28
N ASP A 48 -9.75 -3.44 -15.59
CA ASP A 48 -9.88 -3.46 -14.14
C ASP A 48 -9.76 -4.91 -13.63
N LEU A 49 -8.63 -5.21 -12.99
CA LEU A 49 -8.33 -6.55 -12.46
C LEU A 49 -9.35 -6.98 -11.41
N ALA A 50 -9.94 -6.04 -10.68
CA ALA A 50 -10.97 -6.36 -9.69
C ALA A 50 -12.21 -6.94 -10.37
N LYS A 51 -12.67 -6.32 -11.45
CA LYS A 51 -13.79 -6.85 -12.26
C LYS A 51 -13.46 -8.19 -12.90
N LEU A 52 -12.23 -8.36 -13.38
CA LEU A 52 -11.80 -9.62 -13.98
C LEU A 52 -11.80 -10.75 -12.95
N TYR A 53 -11.27 -10.50 -11.75
CA TYR A 53 -11.23 -11.49 -10.69
C TYR A 53 -12.60 -11.71 -10.01
N ALA A 54 -13.55 -10.79 -10.14
CA ALA A 54 -14.94 -11.02 -9.72
C ALA A 54 -15.60 -12.17 -10.50
N GLU A 55 -15.15 -12.43 -11.73
CA GLU A 55 -15.62 -13.54 -12.57
C GLU A 55 -14.86 -14.85 -12.34
N LEU A 56 -13.86 -14.87 -11.43
CA LEU A 56 -12.96 -16.01 -11.23
C LEU A 56 -13.70 -17.30 -10.85
N HIS A 57 -13.38 -18.39 -11.53
CA HIS A 57 -13.93 -19.71 -11.25
C HIS A 57 -12.84 -20.65 -10.69
N PRO A 58 -13.17 -21.64 -9.83
CA PRO A 58 -12.21 -22.62 -9.33
C PRO A 58 -11.40 -23.33 -10.43
N GLU A 59 -11.98 -23.53 -11.61
CA GLU A 59 -11.29 -24.10 -12.78
C GLU A 59 -10.09 -23.25 -13.25
N ASP A 60 -10.15 -21.93 -13.11
CA ASP A 60 -9.03 -21.05 -13.46
C ASP A 60 -7.84 -21.29 -12.53
N LEU A 61 -8.10 -21.55 -11.25
CA LEU A 61 -7.09 -21.88 -10.26
C LEU A 61 -6.46 -23.26 -10.53
N ILE A 62 -7.24 -24.22 -11.01
CA ILE A 62 -6.72 -25.53 -11.45
C ILE A 62 -5.80 -25.33 -12.66
N ARG A 63 -6.24 -24.58 -13.66
CA ARG A 63 -5.42 -24.26 -14.86
C ARG A 63 -4.17 -23.45 -14.52
N PHE A 64 -4.22 -22.65 -13.45
CA PHE A 64 -3.07 -21.93 -12.92
C PHE A 64 -2.04 -22.88 -12.27
N GLY A 65 -2.47 -24.06 -11.80
CA GLY A 65 -1.59 -25.11 -11.28
C GLY A 65 -1.91 -25.58 -9.86
N LEU A 66 -3.02 -25.10 -9.26
CA LEU A 66 -3.47 -25.63 -7.97
C LEU A 66 -4.20 -26.96 -8.15
N ILE A 67 -4.02 -27.89 -7.21
CA ILE A 67 -4.70 -29.19 -7.26
C ILE A 67 -6.18 -29.08 -6.84
N PRO A 68 -7.10 -29.83 -7.47
CA PRO A 68 -8.54 -29.75 -7.17
C PRO A 68 -8.89 -30.03 -5.71
N GLU A 69 -8.22 -30.98 -5.06
CA GLU A 69 -8.46 -31.37 -3.67
C GLU A 69 -8.13 -30.24 -2.70
N PHE A 70 -7.14 -29.41 -3.05
CA PHE A 70 -6.75 -28.26 -2.24
C PHE A 70 -7.76 -27.12 -2.39
N ILE A 71 -8.19 -26.81 -3.62
CA ILE A 71 -9.22 -25.80 -3.87
C ILE A 71 -10.56 -26.21 -3.25
N GLY A 72 -10.89 -27.51 -3.27
CA GLY A 72 -12.09 -28.04 -2.62
C GLY A 72 -12.14 -27.82 -1.11
N ARG A 73 -10.98 -27.64 -0.46
CA ARG A 73 -10.88 -27.26 0.97
C ARG A 73 -10.96 -25.75 1.21
N LEU A 74 -10.92 -24.94 0.15
CA LEU A 74 -10.96 -23.47 0.19
C LEU A 74 -12.17 -22.96 -0.61
N PRO A 75 -13.41 -23.18 -0.15
CA PRO A 75 -14.63 -22.85 -0.91
C PRO A 75 -14.90 -21.34 -1.02
N ILE A 76 -14.26 -20.52 -0.17
CA ILE A 76 -14.44 -19.07 -0.15
C ILE A 76 -13.21 -18.44 -0.81
N ILE A 77 -13.45 -17.71 -1.91
CA ILE A 77 -12.42 -16.96 -2.62
C ILE A 77 -12.74 -15.48 -2.50
N VAL A 78 -11.75 -14.70 -2.08
CA VAL A 78 -11.84 -13.25 -1.96
C VAL A 78 -10.69 -12.63 -2.74
N THR A 79 -11.01 -11.60 -3.51
CA THR A 79 -10.05 -10.84 -4.32
C THR A 79 -9.83 -9.48 -3.67
N LEU A 80 -8.64 -8.92 -3.86
CA LEU A 80 -8.30 -7.61 -3.33
C LEU A 80 -8.07 -6.66 -4.49
N ASP A 81 -8.57 -5.43 -4.33
CA ASP A 81 -8.39 -4.36 -5.31
C ASP A 81 -6.94 -3.88 -5.34
N GLU A 82 -6.54 -3.33 -6.48
CA GLU A 82 -5.25 -2.65 -6.58
C GLU A 82 -5.22 -1.39 -5.71
N LEU A 83 -4.03 -1.05 -5.22
CA LEU A 83 -3.84 0.15 -4.41
C LEU A 83 -3.81 1.39 -5.31
N ASP A 84 -4.83 2.24 -5.21
CA ASP A 84 -4.87 3.55 -5.83
C ASP A 84 -4.24 4.64 -4.95
N VAL A 85 -4.16 5.86 -5.49
CA VAL A 85 -3.56 7.02 -4.79
C VAL A 85 -4.34 7.31 -3.50
N ASP A 86 -5.66 7.26 -3.54
CA ASP A 86 -6.51 7.61 -2.40
C ASP A 86 -6.38 6.60 -1.26
N LEU A 87 -6.33 5.31 -1.57
CA LEU A 87 -6.13 4.25 -0.61
C LEU A 87 -4.72 4.32 -0.01
N LEU A 88 -3.70 4.66 -0.79
CA LEU A 88 -2.36 4.93 -0.26
C LEU A 88 -2.34 6.15 0.68
N LYS A 89 -3.03 7.26 0.33
CA LYS A 89 -3.18 8.42 1.23
C LYS A 89 -3.80 7.99 2.58
N LYS A 90 -4.84 7.15 2.54
CA LYS A 90 -5.46 6.59 3.74
C LYS A 90 -4.50 5.73 4.54
N ILE A 91 -3.75 4.84 3.90
CA ILE A 91 -2.75 3.98 4.58
C ILE A 91 -1.69 4.81 5.31
N ILE A 92 -1.28 5.97 4.78
CA ILE A 92 -0.32 6.87 5.42
C ILE A 92 -0.91 7.54 6.67
N THR A 93 -2.22 7.86 6.67
CA THR A 93 -2.82 8.80 7.64
C THR A 93 -3.79 8.17 8.64
N GLU A 94 -4.63 7.23 8.22
CA GLU A 94 -5.74 6.71 9.02
C GLU A 94 -5.33 5.60 10.01
N PRO A 95 -4.56 4.57 9.63
CA PRO A 95 -4.22 3.47 10.54
C PRO A 95 -3.59 3.97 11.84
N ARG A 96 -3.92 3.31 12.96
CA ARG A 96 -3.33 3.64 14.27
C ARG A 96 -1.81 3.54 14.25
N ASN A 97 -1.28 2.55 13.53
CA ASN A 97 0.15 2.27 13.42
C ASN A 97 0.70 2.69 12.04
N SER A 98 0.20 3.77 11.44
CA SER A 98 0.72 4.26 10.17
C SER A 98 2.16 4.78 10.30
N VAL A 99 2.93 4.73 9.21
CA VAL A 99 4.35 5.16 9.21
C VAL A 99 4.47 6.64 9.59
N ALA A 100 3.57 7.50 9.10
CA ALA A 100 3.58 8.92 9.47
C ALA A 100 3.38 9.13 10.98
N LYS A 101 2.42 8.42 11.61
CA LYS A 101 2.19 8.51 13.06
C LYS A 101 3.34 7.95 13.88
N GLN A 102 4.03 6.93 13.39
CA GLN A 102 5.23 6.40 14.05
C GLN A 102 6.34 7.46 14.11
N PHE A 103 6.60 8.17 13.00
CA PHE A 103 7.58 9.26 12.99
C PHE A 103 7.13 10.49 13.77
N GLU A 104 5.85 10.85 13.73
CA GLU A 104 5.29 11.92 14.55
C GLU A 104 5.50 11.62 16.05
N ALA A 105 5.22 10.39 16.47
CA ALA A 105 5.44 9.97 17.86
C ALA A 105 6.92 9.97 18.24
N SER A 106 7.81 9.54 17.33
CA SER A 106 9.26 9.54 17.54
C SER A 106 9.80 10.96 17.74
N LEU A 107 9.48 11.89 16.84
CA LEU A 107 9.94 13.28 16.90
C LEU A 107 9.34 14.07 18.06
N LYS A 108 8.15 13.68 18.54
CA LYS A 108 7.54 14.28 19.73
C LYS A 108 8.39 14.08 20.99
N LEU A 109 9.23 13.05 21.04
CA LEU A 109 10.19 12.84 22.14
C LEU A 109 11.26 13.95 22.18
N ASP A 110 11.54 14.60 21.04
CA ASP A 110 12.51 15.69 20.88
C ASP A 110 11.85 17.09 20.85
N ASP A 111 10.66 17.22 21.47
CA ASP A 111 9.84 18.44 21.47
C ASP A 111 9.50 18.96 20.05
N ALA A 112 9.50 18.06 19.05
CA ALA A 112 9.23 18.38 17.65
C ALA A 112 7.85 17.87 17.20
N LYS A 113 7.02 18.77 16.69
CA LYS A 113 5.73 18.42 16.09
C LYS A 113 5.89 18.23 14.58
N LEU A 114 5.81 17.00 14.10
CA LEU A 114 5.80 16.68 12.67
C LEU A 114 4.40 16.88 12.08
N VAL A 115 4.30 17.57 10.93
CA VAL A 115 3.07 17.74 10.17
C VAL A 115 3.36 17.46 8.70
N PHE A 116 2.58 16.58 8.09
CA PHE A 116 2.58 16.38 6.64
C PHE A 116 1.46 17.21 6.02
N GLU A 117 1.77 18.00 4.99
CA GLU A 117 0.74 18.63 4.18
C GLU A 117 0.02 17.60 3.30
N GLU A 118 -1.23 17.89 2.94
CA GLU A 118 -2.01 16.99 2.09
C GLU A 118 -1.32 16.73 0.74
N LYS A 119 -0.76 17.78 0.13
CA LYS A 119 -0.01 17.66 -1.13
C LYS A 119 1.24 16.79 -0.99
N ALA A 120 1.90 16.83 0.16
CA ALA A 120 3.06 15.96 0.43
C ALA A 120 2.63 14.48 0.50
N ILE A 121 1.51 14.19 1.18
CA ILE A 121 0.96 12.83 1.29
C ILE A 121 0.56 12.32 -0.09
N GLU A 122 -0.08 13.16 -0.91
CA GLU A 122 -0.44 12.82 -2.28
C GLU A 122 0.80 12.56 -3.16
N ALA A 123 1.84 13.39 -3.05
CA ALA A 123 3.09 13.18 -3.77
C ALA A 123 3.78 11.86 -3.38
N ILE A 124 3.80 11.52 -2.08
CA ILE A 124 4.33 10.25 -1.58
C ILE A 124 3.54 9.07 -2.18
N ALA A 125 2.20 9.16 -2.20
CA ALA A 125 1.34 8.13 -2.75
C ALA A 125 1.58 7.92 -4.26
N LYS A 126 1.64 9.00 -5.04
CA LYS A 126 1.95 8.95 -6.48
C LYS A 126 3.32 8.32 -6.75
N LEU A 127 4.34 8.71 -5.99
CA LEU A 127 5.70 8.18 -6.13
C LEU A 127 5.76 6.67 -5.80
N ALA A 128 4.96 6.20 -4.84
CA ALA A 128 4.90 4.78 -4.50
C ALA A 128 4.28 3.91 -5.61
N ILE A 129 3.26 4.44 -6.29
CA ILE A 129 2.64 3.80 -7.47
C ILE A 129 3.64 3.75 -8.63
N GLU A 130 4.29 4.87 -8.94
CA GLU A 130 5.28 4.97 -10.03
C GLU A 130 6.40 3.94 -9.86
N ARG A 131 6.85 3.73 -8.61
CA ARG A 131 7.88 2.73 -8.27
C ARG A 131 7.39 1.28 -8.23
N LYS A 132 6.12 1.01 -8.58
CA LYS A 132 5.50 -0.34 -8.57
C LYS A 132 5.71 -1.13 -7.27
N SER A 133 5.80 -0.42 -6.16
CA SER A 133 6.10 -1.01 -4.85
C SER A 133 4.90 -1.00 -3.89
N GLY A 134 3.79 -0.36 -4.30
CA GLY A 134 2.54 -0.29 -3.54
C GLY A 134 2.76 0.23 -2.11
N ALA A 135 1.98 -0.30 -1.16
CA ALA A 135 2.08 0.10 0.25
C ALA A 135 3.46 -0.20 0.89
N ARG A 136 4.22 -1.17 0.37
CA ARG A 136 5.57 -1.47 0.86
C ARG A 136 6.55 -0.33 0.55
N GLY A 137 6.36 0.35 -0.59
CA GLY A 137 7.17 1.48 -1.01
C GLY A 137 6.99 2.73 -0.14
N LEU A 138 5.82 2.91 0.46
CA LEU A 138 5.50 4.06 1.31
C LEU A 138 6.51 4.24 2.44
N ARG A 139 6.83 3.14 3.13
CA ARG A 139 7.75 3.16 4.26
C ARG A 139 9.14 3.62 3.83
N ALA A 140 9.67 3.07 2.74
CA ALA A 140 10.99 3.43 2.22
C ALA A 140 11.06 4.90 1.77
N ILE A 141 9.99 5.42 1.15
CA ILE A 141 9.92 6.84 0.76
C ILE A 141 9.94 7.74 1.99
N ILE A 142 9.10 7.45 2.98
CA ILE A 142 9.02 8.24 4.22
C ILE A 142 10.33 8.14 5.01
N GLU A 143 10.90 6.95 5.18
CA GLU A 143 12.19 6.76 5.88
C GLU A 143 13.31 7.58 5.23
N LYS A 144 13.37 7.60 3.89
CA LYS A 144 14.35 8.42 3.16
C LYS A 144 14.19 9.90 3.49
N ILE A 145 12.97 10.43 3.46
CA ILE A 145 12.71 11.85 3.77
C ILE A 145 13.03 12.13 5.25
N MET A 146 12.70 11.21 6.15
CA MET A 146 12.91 11.38 7.58
C MET A 146 14.37 11.25 7.99
N THR A 147 15.24 10.64 7.18
CA THR A 147 16.63 10.36 7.56
C THR A 147 17.39 11.65 7.89
N ASP A 148 17.33 12.65 7.01
CA ASP A 148 18.01 13.92 7.21
C ASP A 148 17.38 14.71 8.38
N ILE A 149 16.06 14.65 8.48
CA ILE A 149 15.28 15.32 9.54
C ILE A 149 15.64 14.77 10.91
N MET A 150 15.69 13.44 11.05
CA MET A 150 16.04 12.80 12.31
C MET A 150 17.50 13.05 12.71
N TYR A 151 18.37 13.35 11.75
CA TYR A 151 19.75 13.73 12.02
C TYR A 151 19.88 15.18 12.52
N GLU A 152 19.22 16.13 11.85
CA GLU A 152 19.37 17.56 12.13
C GLU A 152 18.55 18.04 13.33
N ILE A 153 17.32 17.54 13.47
CA ILE A 153 16.35 18.05 14.43
C ILE A 153 16.83 17.94 15.89
N PRO A 154 17.46 16.85 16.36
CA PRO A 154 17.95 16.77 17.73
C PRO A 154 18.95 17.87 18.12
N ALA A 155 19.68 18.43 17.15
CA ALA A 155 20.63 19.52 17.41
C ALA A 155 19.94 20.87 17.72
N ILE A 156 18.70 21.05 17.26
CA ILE A 156 17.94 22.30 17.41
C ILE A 156 17.21 22.27 18.75
N LYS A 157 17.56 23.16 19.68
CA LYS A 157 16.91 23.22 21.00
C LYS A 157 15.57 23.97 20.96
N GLY A 158 14.59 23.47 21.70
CA GLY A 158 13.29 24.12 21.91
C GLY A 158 12.14 23.46 21.14
N LYS A 159 10.92 23.93 21.42
CA LYS A 159 9.70 23.47 20.75
C LYS A 159 9.70 23.95 19.31
N LYS A 160 9.50 23.00 18.40
CA LYS A 160 9.55 23.24 16.95
C LYS A 160 8.46 22.47 16.23
N LYS A 161 7.99 23.04 15.13
CA LYS A 161 7.04 22.41 14.21
C LYS A 161 7.75 22.18 12.88
N ILE A 162 7.76 20.93 12.42
CA ILE A 162 8.36 20.49 11.17
C ILE A 162 7.23 20.28 10.18
N VAL A 163 7.26 20.96 9.04
CA VAL A 163 6.26 20.85 7.99
C VAL A 163 6.88 20.18 6.77
N ILE A 164 6.32 19.04 6.38
CA ILE A 164 6.69 18.32 5.17
C ILE A 164 5.76 18.75 4.04
N THR A 165 6.31 19.45 3.06
CA THR A 165 5.61 19.94 1.87
C THR A 165 5.85 19.02 0.68
N GLU A 166 5.09 19.20 -0.41
CA GLU A 166 5.28 18.47 -1.67
C GLU A 166 6.72 18.62 -2.22
N ASP A 167 7.30 19.81 -2.05
CA ASP A 167 8.64 20.14 -2.52
C ASP A 167 9.74 19.33 -1.81
N VAL A 168 9.54 19.03 -0.52
CA VAL A 168 10.44 18.15 0.26
C VAL A 168 10.42 16.73 -0.30
N VAL A 169 9.24 16.25 -0.71
CA VAL A 169 9.04 14.89 -1.25
C VAL A 169 9.66 14.76 -2.64
N LEU A 170 9.39 15.72 -3.54
CA LEU A 170 9.77 15.63 -4.95
C LEU A 170 11.20 16.10 -5.21
N ASN A 171 11.61 17.19 -4.57
CA ASN A 171 12.89 17.85 -4.85
C ASN A 171 13.95 17.62 -3.77
N SER A 172 13.64 16.84 -2.73
CA SER A 172 14.54 16.59 -1.59
C SER A 172 15.05 17.88 -0.94
N LYS A 173 14.22 18.92 -0.91
CA LYS A 173 14.52 20.17 -0.20
C LYS A 173 14.45 19.94 1.32
N PRO A 174 15.20 20.71 2.12
CA PRO A 174 15.05 20.67 3.57
C PRO A 174 13.62 21.07 3.98
N PRO A 175 13.06 20.45 5.03
CA PRO A 175 11.71 20.78 5.51
C PRO A 175 11.65 22.18 6.13
N GLU A 176 10.46 22.75 6.18
CA GLU A 176 10.25 24.00 6.92
C GLU A 176 10.21 23.72 8.42
N VAL A 177 11.07 24.42 9.18
CA VAL A 177 11.14 24.33 10.63
C VAL A 177 10.69 25.66 11.23
N ILE A 178 9.55 25.64 11.91
CA ILE A 178 8.98 26.80 12.61
C ILE A 178 9.29 26.65 14.09
N MET A 179 10.08 27.56 14.65
CA MET A 179 10.34 27.59 16.10
C MET A 179 9.19 28.29 16.82
N ASP A 180 8.75 27.71 17.93
CA ASP A 180 7.75 28.32 18.80
C ASP A 180 8.48 29.35 19.68
N GLU A 181 8.68 30.58 19.17
CA GLU A 181 9.17 31.67 20.01
C GLU A 181 8.14 31.91 21.11
N LYS A 182 8.52 31.62 22.36
CA LYS A 182 7.76 32.07 23.52
C LYS A 182 7.48 33.55 23.34
N LYS A 183 6.22 33.91 23.09
CA LYS A 183 5.72 35.26 23.38
C LYS A 183 6.18 35.58 24.80
N LYS A 184 7.18 36.47 24.92
CA LYS A 184 7.48 37.14 26.19
C LYS A 184 6.23 37.95 26.50
N THR A 185 5.36 37.42 27.35
CA THR A 185 4.34 38.21 28.01
C THR A 185 5.10 39.24 28.86
N ALA A 186 4.93 40.51 28.49
CA ALA A 186 5.37 41.66 29.26
C ALA A 186 4.54 41.82 30.53
#